data_AF-A0A497Z989-F1
#
_entry.id   AF-A0A497Z989-F1
#
_cell.length_a   1.000
_cell.length_b   1.000
_cell.length_c   1.000
_cell.angle_alpha   90.00
_cell.angle_beta   90.00
_cell.angle_gamma   90.00
#
_symmetry.space_group_name_H-M   'P 1'
#
loop_
_entity.id
_entity.type
_entity.pdbx_description
1 polymer ?
#
loop_
_entity_poly.entity_id
_entity_poly.type
_entity_poly.pdbx_seq_one_letter_code
_entity_poly.pdbx_strand_id
1 'polypeptide(L)' 'MLDSNPNPKQNVSNSALLLFDQAMRMRAIQADIVRAGQELNRLSDFELSELGLNRCDVEAVIAQYI' A
#
# COMPACT_ATOMS: atom_id res chain seq x y z
N MET A 1 42.48 -19.24 20.77
CA MET A 1 41.79 -18.16 20.04
C MET A 1 40.67 -18.85 19.28
N LEU A 2 39.41 -18.59 19.63
CA LEU A 2 38.25 -19.26 19.04
C LEU A 2 37.75 -18.44 17.85
N ASP A 3 37.82 -19.04 16.67
CA ASP A 3 37.36 -18.50 15.39
C ASP A 3 35.87 -18.10 15.47
N SER A 4 35.62 -16.81 15.28
CA SER A 4 34.27 -16.28 15.10
C SER A 4 33.80 -16.60 13.69
N ASN A 5 33.13 -17.73 13.53
CA ASN A 5 32.47 -18.11 12.30
C ASN A 5 31.19 -17.26 12.14
N PRO A 6 31.08 -16.34 11.15
CA PRO A 6 29.87 -15.55 10.95
C PRO A 6 28.81 -16.46 10.34
N ASN A 7 27.89 -16.96 11.18
CA ASN A 7 26.81 -17.83 10.74
C ASN A 7 25.87 -17.05 9.78
N PRO A 8 25.79 -17.39 8.49
CA PRO A 8 25.03 -16.61 7.50
C PRO A 8 23.50 -16.70 7.70
N LYS A 9 23.03 -17.56 8.62
CA LYS A 9 21.60 -17.75 8.91
C LYS A 9 20.96 -16.63 9.73
N GLN A 10 21.73 -15.78 10.42
CA GLN A 10 21.15 -14.71 11.26
C GLN A 10 20.67 -13.49 10.45
N ASN A 11 21.14 -13.29 9.22
CA ASN A 11 20.73 -12.12 8.41
C ASN A 11 19.45 -12.35 7.60
N VAL A 12 19.09 -13.61 7.29
CA VAL A 12 17.94 -13.92 6.43
C VAL A 12 16.60 -13.71 7.15
N SER A 13 16.54 -14.00 8.45
CA SER A 13 15.30 -13.83 9.23
C SER A 13 14.95 -12.35 9.45
N ASN A 14 15.96 -11.50 9.66
CA ASN A 14 15.74 -10.06 9.85
C ASN A 14 15.34 -9.37 8.53
N SER A 15 15.94 -9.75 7.40
CA SER A 15 15.52 -9.22 6.10
C SER A 15 14.13 -9.68 5.71
N ALA A 16 13.75 -10.93 5.98
CA ALA A 16 12.40 -11.44 5.73
C ALA A 16 11.33 -10.72 6.58
N LEU A 17 11.62 -10.44 7.85
CA LEU A 17 10.71 -9.68 8.73
C LEU A 17 10.53 -8.24 8.28
N LEU A 18 11.61 -7.57 7.84
CA LEU A 18 11.53 -6.21 7.30
C LEU A 18 10.73 -6.16 5.98
N LEU A 19 10.94 -7.13 5.09
CA LEU A 19 10.18 -7.25 3.85
C LEU A 19 8.70 -7.53 4.12
N PHE A 20 8.40 -8.37 5.13
CA PHE A 20 7.04 -8.66 5.54
C PHE A 20 6.36 -7.43 6.17
N ASP A 21 7.02 -6.72 7.07
CA ASP A 21 6.50 -5.48 7.67
C ASP A 21 6.25 -4.42 6.59
N GLN A 22 7.18 -4.27 5.64
CA GLN A 22 6.99 -3.39 4.49
C GLN A 22 5.78 -3.80 3.64
N ALA A 23 5.63 -5.09 3.32
CA ALA A 23 4.49 -5.61 2.56
C ALA A 23 3.16 -5.38 3.29
N MET A 24 3.13 -5.59 4.61
CA MET A 24 1.96 -5.32 5.44
C MET A 24 1.59 -3.83 5.45
N ARG A 25 2.57 -2.93 5.57
CA ARG A 25 2.35 -1.48 5.48
C ARG A 25 1.83 -1.06 4.10
N MET A 26 2.43 -1.58 3.03
CA MET A 26 1.97 -1.29 1.66
C MET A 26 0.53 -1.79 1.46
N ARG A 27 0.19 -2.97 1.99
CA ARG A 27 -1.18 -3.51 1.94
C ARG A 27 -2.17 -2.68 2.76
N ALA A 28 -1.76 -2.15 3.91
CA ALA A 28 -2.58 -1.23 4.70
C ALA A 28 -2.86 0.07 3.93
N ILE A 29 -1.83 0.66 3.33
CA ILE A 29 -1.96 1.86 2.48
C ILE A 29 -2.90 1.58 1.29
N GLN A 30 -2.77 0.42 0.65
CA GLN A 30 -3.67 0.01 -0.44
C GLN A 30 -5.13 -0.01 0.01
N ALA A 31 -5.42 -0.58 1.19
CA ALA A 31 -6.78 -0.62 1.71
C ALA A 31 -7.33 0.79 2.00
N ASP A 32 -6.50 1.70 2.51
CA ASP A 32 -6.88 3.08 2.75
C ASP A 32 -7.11 3.87 1.46
N ILE A 33 -6.31 3.63 0.40
CA ILE A 33 -6.51 4.22 -0.93
C ILE A 33 -7.84 3.75 -1.53
N VAL A 34 -8.15 2.44 -1.47
CA VAL A 34 -9.43 1.91 -1.96
C VAL A 34 -10.60 2.52 -1.18
N ARG A 35 -10.48 2.63 0.14
CA ARG A 35 -11.52 3.25 0.98
C ARG A 35 -11.71 4.72 0.61
N ALA A 36 -10.64 5.49 0.48
CA ALA A 36 -10.72 6.89 0.06
C ALA A 36 -11.35 7.04 -1.33
N GLY A 37 -10.96 6.20 -2.29
CA GLY A 37 -11.57 6.14 -3.61
C GLY A 37 -13.07 5.85 -3.55
N GLN A 38 -13.50 4.89 -2.72
CA GLN A 38 -14.92 4.57 -2.54
C GLN A 38 -15.71 5.72 -1.91
N GLU A 39 -15.14 6.45 -0.95
CA GLU A 39 -15.78 7.65 -0.39
C GLU A 39 -15.93 8.75 -1.45
N LEU A 40 -14.88 8.98 -2.25
CA LEU A 40 -14.94 9.93 -3.38
C LEU A 40 -15.97 9.50 -4.43
N ASN A 41 -16.12 8.21 -4.69
CA ASN A 41 -17.07 7.69 -5.67
C ASN A 41 -18.55 7.92 -5.28
N ARG A 42 -18.83 8.21 -4.00
CA ARG A 42 -20.17 8.57 -3.50
C ARG A 42 -20.55 10.02 -3.77
N LEU A 43 -19.58 10.90 -4.01
CA LEU A 43 -19.81 12.30 -4.35
C LEU A 43 -20.42 12.41 -5.74
N SER A 44 -21.22 13.43 -6.01
CA SER A 44 -21.71 13.73 -7.36
C SER A 44 -20.59 14.19 -8.29
N ASP A 45 -20.80 14.12 -9.60
CA ASP A 45 -19.81 14.60 -10.58
C ASP A 45 -19.52 16.10 -10.44
N PHE A 46 -20.50 16.87 -9.96
CA PHE A 46 -20.30 18.29 -9.64
C PHE A 46 -19.33 18.47 -8.47
N GLU A 47 -19.54 17.76 -7.36
CA GLU A 47 -18.67 17.83 -6.19
C GLU A 47 -17.26 17.30 -6.49
N LEU A 48 -17.13 16.26 -7.32
CA LEU A 48 -15.83 15.79 -7.79
C LEU A 48 -15.11 16.84 -8.65
N SER A 49 -15.85 17.54 -9.52
CA SER A 49 -15.32 18.62 -10.34
C SER A 49 -14.83 19.81 -9.50
N GLU A 50 -15.52 20.15 -8.40
CA GLU A 50 -15.05 21.18 -7.45
C GLU A 50 -13.72 20.79 -6.79
N LEU A 51 -13.46 19.50 -6.62
CA LEU A 51 -12.19 18.96 -6.13
C LEU A 51 -11.13 18.81 -7.26
N GLY A 52 -11.47 19.13 -8.50
CA GLY A 52 -10.61 18.93 -9.67
C GLY A 52 -10.41 17.45 -10.02
N LEU A 53 -11.33 16.58 -9.61
CA LEU A 53 -11.29 15.15 -9.82
C LEU A 53 -12.27 14.73 -10.92
N ASN A 54 -11.87 13.73 -11.70
CA ASN A 54 -12.74 13.07 -12.65
C ASN A 54 -13.17 11.71 -12.11
N ARG A 55 -14.45 11.35 -12.28
CA ARG A 55 -15.01 10.07 -11.83
C ARG A 55 -14.26 8.89 -12.45
N CYS A 56 -13.89 8.98 -13.72
CA CYS A 56 -13.13 7.93 -14.40
C CYS A 56 -11.77 7.68 -13.73
N ASP A 57 -11.10 8.73 -13.24
CA ASP A 57 -9.80 8.59 -12.57
C ASP A 57 -9.97 7.93 -11.19
N VAL A 58 -11.03 8.30 -10.45
CA VAL A 58 -11.37 7.67 -9.17
C VAL A 58 -11.67 6.18 -9.36
N GLU A 59 -12.47 5.83 -10.35
CA GLU A 59 -12.80 4.44 -10.67
C GLU A 59 -11.58 3.63 -11.12
N ALA A 60 -10.70 4.23 -11.93
CA ALA A 60 -9.44 3.60 -12.35
C ALA A 60 -8.54 3.30 -11.15
N VAL A 61 -8.42 4.23 -10.20
CA VAL A 61 -7.66 4.02 -8.96
C VAL A 61 -8.25 2.86 -8.15
N ILE A 62 -9.57 2.82 -7.96
CA ILE A 62 -10.21 1.70 -7.22
C ILE A 62 -9.94 0.37 -7.92
N ALA A 63 -10.11 0.31 -9.25
CA ALA A 63 -9.95 -0.90 -10.05
C ALA A 63 -8.49 -1.41 -10.06
N GLN A 64 -7.50 -0.53 -9.89
CA GLN A 64 -6.09 -0.93 -9.84
C GLN A 64 -5.74 -1.76 -8.58
N TYR A 65 -6.57 -1.72 -7.55
CA TYR A 65 -6.30 -2.33 -6.25
C TYR A 65 -7.28 -3.45 -5.85
N ILE A 66 -8.22 -3.82 -6.73
CA ILE A 66 -9.15 -4.96 -6.60
C ILE A 66 -8.66 -6.11 -7.47
#